data_AF-A0A3D4XFG7-F1
#
_entry.id   AF-A0A3D4XFG7-F1
#
_cell.length_a   1.000
_cell.length_b   1.000
_cell.length_c   1.000
_cell.angle_alpha   90.00
_cell.angle_beta   90.00
_cell.angle_gamma   90.00
#
_symmetry.space_group_name_H-M   'P 1'
#
loop_
_entity.id
_entity.type
_entity.pdbx_description
1 polymer ?
#
loop_
_entity_poly.entity_id
_entity_poly.type
_entity_poly.pdbx_seq_one_letter_code
_entity_poly.pdbx_strand_id
1 'polypeptide(L)' 'MEDFEGGPAVWPKYVSSDGYLITYLYTHEFKAHAETHKVSDKFKSIADNLKDTDNPVIVRVKLKQ' A
#
# COMPACT_ATOMS: atom_id res chain seq x y z
N MET A 1 2.16 14.52 -8.29
CA MET A 1 2.08 13.05 -8.25
C MET A 1 1.89 12.71 -6.78
N GLU A 2 0.69 12.29 -6.35
CA GLU A 2 0.57 11.75 -4.98
C GLU A 2 1.01 10.30 -5.09
N ASP A 3 2.24 10.08 -4.67
CA ASP A 3 2.80 8.75 -4.47
C ASP A 3 1.98 8.00 -3.41
N PHE A 4 2.15 6.69 -3.30
CA PHE A 4 1.54 5.86 -2.26
C PHE A 4 2.16 6.13 -0.88
N GLU A 5 2.32 7.40 -0.53
CA GLU A 5 2.91 7.90 0.71
C GLU A 5 4.32 7.33 1.00
N GLY A 6 5.12 7.10 -0.04
CA GLY A 6 6.43 6.45 0.04
C GLY A 6 6.37 4.92 0.12
N GLY A 7 5.19 4.33 -0.11
CA GLY A 7 4.97 2.89 -0.19
C GLY A 7 5.57 2.24 -1.44
N PRO A 8 5.52 0.91 -1.55
CA PRO A 8 6.17 0.19 -2.62
C PRO A 8 5.55 0.50 -3.99
N ALA A 9 6.38 0.43 -5.04
CA ALA A 9 5.88 0.41 -6.40
C ALA A 9 5.06 -0.88 -6.60
N VAL A 10 3.78 -0.73 -6.92
CA VAL A 10 2.85 -1.85 -7.08
C VAL A 10 2.15 -1.79 -8.42
N TRP A 11 1.98 -2.96 -9.05
CA TRP A 11 1.13 -3.08 -10.22
C TRP A 11 -0.31 -3.40 -9.81
N PRO A 12 -1.32 -2.73 -10.40
CA PRO A 12 -2.71 -3.04 -10.12
C PRO A 12 -3.03 -4.47 -10.57
N LYS A 13 -3.74 -5.20 -9.71
CA LYS A 13 -4.35 -6.50 -10.06
C LYS A 13 -5.74 -6.31 -10.67
N TYR A 14 -6.36 -5.17 -10.40
CA TYR A 14 -7.66 -4.80 -10.93
C TYR A 14 -7.73 -3.30 -11.18
N VAL A 15 -8.45 -2.93 -12.24
CA VAL A 15 -8.80 -1.55 -12.57
C VAL A 15 -10.30 -1.45 -12.66
N SER A 16 -10.91 -0.62 -11.82
CA SER A 16 -12.36 -0.42 -11.83
C SER A 16 -12.80 0.45 -12.99
N SER A 17 -14.06 0.33 -13.38
CA SER A 17 -14.66 1.14 -14.45
C SER A 17 -14.66 2.64 -14.15
N ASP A 18 -14.67 3.01 -12.88
CA ASP A 18 -14.56 4.40 -12.44
C ASP A 18 -13.10 4.85 -12.22
N GLY A 19 -12.09 4.05 -12.56
CA GLY A 19 -10.68 4.48 -12.58
C GLY A 19 -9.94 4.34 -11.26
N TYR A 20 -10.36 3.42 -10.38
CA TYR A 20 -9.55 2.99 -9.25
C TYR A 20 -8.63 1.83 -9.64
N LEU A 21 -7.36 1.96 -9.26
CA LEU A 21 -6.38 0.89 -9.27
C LEU A 21 -6.44 0.16 -7.93
N ILE A 22 -6.60 -1.16 -7.97
CA ILE A 22 -6.67 -2.01 -6.78
C ILE A 22 -5.57 -3.08 -6.85
N THR A 23 -4.86 -3.23 -5.74
CA THR A 23 -3.92 -4.33 -5.53
C THR A 23 -3.88 -4.71 -4.05
N TYR A 24 -3.11 -5.73 -3.70
CA TYR A 24 -2.89 -6.13 -2.32
C TYR A 24 -1.43 -6.49 -2.08
N LEU A 25 -0.97 -6.27 -0.85
CA LEU A 25 0.35 -6.63 -0.35
C LEU A 25 0.17 -7.56 0.85
N TYR A 26 1.00 -8.59 0.95
CA TYR A 26 1.04 -9.35 2.19
C TYR A 26 1.57 -8.47 3.33
N THR A 27 1.10 -8.72 4.55
CA THR A 27 1.44 -7.94 5.74
C THR A 27 2.94 -7.89 6.00
N HIS A 28 3.65 -9.00 5.82
CA HIS A 28 5.11 -9.04 5.95
C HIS A 28 5.82 -8.16 4.90
N GLU A 29 5.33 -8.09 3.66
CA GLU A 29 5.90 -7.23 2.60
C GLU A 29 5.66 -5.76 2.92
N PHE A 30 4.44 -5.42 3.37
CA PHE A 30 4.06 -4.07 3.75
C PHE A 30 4.94 -3.54 4.90
N LYS A 31 5.16 -4.38 5.92
CA LYS A 31 6.01 -4.06 7.07
C LYS A 31 7.48 -3.94 6.69
N ALA A 32 8.01 -4.90 5.92
CA ALA A 32 9.39 -4.86 5.44
C ALA A 32 9.69 -3.56 4.67
N HIS A 33 8.73 -3.07 3.87
CA HIS A 33 8.87 -1.78 3.18
C HIS A 33 8.98 -0.60 4.16
N ALA A 34 8.13 -0.56 5.19
CA ALA A 34 8.15 0.47 6.23
C ALA A 34 9.39 0.47 7.13
N GLU A 35 10.16 -0.62 7.15
CA GLU A 35 11.41 -0.75 7.91
C GLU A 35 12.64 -0.36 7.08
N THR A 36 12.57 -0.54 5.75
CA THR A 36 13.72 -0.39 4.85
C THR A 36 13.71 0.92 4.05
N HIS A 37 12.57 1.64 4.03
CA HIS A 37 12.39 2.87 3.26
C HIS A 37 11.86 4.02 4.12
N LYS A 38 12.11 5.26 3.69
CA LYS A 38 11.46 6.44 4.25
C LYS A 38 10.02 6.50 3.75
N VAL A 39 9.08 6.26 4.65
CA VAL A 39 7.63 6.29 4.40
C VAL A 39 6.95 7.44 5.16
N SER A 40 5.69 7.74 4.86
CA SER A 40 4.90 8.70 5.65
C SER A 40 4.62 8.16 7.06
N ASP A 41 4.33 9.07 8.00
CA ASP A 41 3.91 8.72 9.37
C ASP A 41 2.65 7.85 9.38
N LYS A 42 1.73 8.11 8.43
CA LYS A 42 0.49 7.35 8.29
C LYS A 42 0.76 5.94 7.78
N PHE A 43 1.63 5.77 6.78
CA PHE A 43 2.05 4.45 6.30
C PHE A 43 2.72 3.66 7.42
N LYS A 44 3.63 4.31 8.15
CA LYS A 44 4.34 3.70 9.28
C LYS A 44 3.38 3.27 10.39
N SER A 45 2.42 4.13 10.75
CA SER A 45 1.39 3.82 11.74
C SER A 45 0.55 2.61 11.36
N ILE A 46 0.19 2.44 10.08
CA ILE A 46 -0.51 1.23 9.61
C ILE A 46 0.39 0.00 9.78
N ALA A 47 1.65 0.08 9.36
CA ALA A 47 2.59 -1.04 9.44
C ALA A 47 2.84 -1.49 10.89
N ASP A 48 3.01 -0.54 11.81
CA ASP A 48 3.29 -0.80 13.22
C ASP A 48 2.11 -1.47 13.95
N ASN A 49 0.89 -1.33 13.43
CA ASN A 49 -0.32 -1.94 13.98
C ASN A 49 -0.68 -3.30 13.34
N LEU A 50 0.08 -3.77 12.34
CA LEU A 50 -0.17 -5.05 11.66
C LEU A 50 0.67 -6.20 12.24
N LYS A 51 0.03 -7.36 12.41
CA LYS A 51 0.71 -8.63 12.66
C LYS A 51 1.03 -9.31 11.34
N ASP A 52 2.09 -10.12 11.32
CA ASP A 52 2.52 -10.83 10.10
C ASP A 52 1.48 -11.88 9.63
N THR A 53 0.60 -12.30 10.53
CA THR A 53 -0.50 -13.23 10.26
C THR A 53 -1.83 -12.55 9.92
N ASP A 54 -1.89 -11.22 9.97
CA ASP A 54 -3.11 -10.50 9.59
C ASP A 54 -3.35 -10.61 8.08
N ASN A 55 -4.58 -10.31 7.67
CA ASN A 55 -4.97 -10.35 6.26
C ASN A 55 -4.13 -9.37 5.43
N PRO A 56 -3.94 -9.64 4.12
CA PRO A 56 -3.26 -8.71 3.21
C PRO A 56 -3.85 -7.30 3.23
N VAL A 57 -2.98 -6.31 3.08
CA VAL A 57 -3.37 -4.90 2.99
C VAL A 57 -3.85 -4.62 1.56
N ILE A 58 -5.05 -4.05 1.43
CA ILE A 58 -5.57 -3.59 0.14
C ILE A 58 -5.08 -2.17 -0.12
N VAL A 59 -4.47 -1.97 -1.28
CA VAL A 59 -4.09 -0.66 -1.79
C VAL A 59 -5.09 -0.25 -2.86
N ARG A 60 -5.74 0.90 -2.65
CA ARG A 60 -6.70 1.49 -3.58
C ARG A 60 -6.28 2.91 -3.90
N VAL A 61 -5.99 3.18 -5.18
CA VAL A 61 -5.57 4.51 -5.66
C VAL A 61 -6.50 4.97 -6.77
N LYS A 62 -6.86 6.26 -6.79
CA LYS A 62 -7.62 6.86 -7.89
C LYS A 62 -6.67 7.38 -8.95
N LEU A 63 -6.87 7.01 -10.22
CA LEU A 63 -6.17 7.64 -11.33
C LEU A 63 -6.53 9.13 -11.35
N LYS A 64 -5.51 10.00 -11.37
CA LYS A 64 -5.73 11.44 -11.58
C LYS A 64 -6.16 11.64 -13.02
N GLN A 65 -7.21 12.43 -13.22
CA GLN A 65 -7.61 12.94 -14.52
C GLN A 65 -6.76 14.16 -14.87
#